data_AF-A0A2N2SPF8-F1
#
_entry.id   AF-A0A2N2SPF8-F1
#
_cell.length_a   1.000
_cell.length_b   1.000
_cell.length_c   1.000
_cell.angle_alpha   90.00
_cell.angle_beta   90.00
_cell.angle_gamma   90.00
#
_symmetry.space_group_name_H-M   'P 1'
#
loop_
_entity.id
_entity.type
_entity.pdbx_description
1 polymer ?
#
loop_
_entity_poly.entity_id
_entity_poly.type
_entity_poly.pdbx_seq_one_letter_code
_entity_poly.pdbx_strand_id
1 'polypeptide(L)'
;MRSHTAECIQIAHPQFHLLNEDGLYHPIAFLFVSERMCDDILDERETLLSLLPSEQHLRQAAVFARYDPTLSAQAFKDLLRLYGYPFVNRSTD
;
A
#
# COMPACT_ATOMS: atom_id res chain seq x y z
N MET A 1 -26.86 -31.80 -10.37
CA MET A 1 -26.02 -31.30 -9.27
C MET A 1 -24.98 -30.35 -9.87
N ARG A 2 -25.25 -29.04 -9.86
CA ARG A 2 -24.21 -28.05 -10.19
C ARG A 2 -23.48 -27.74 -8.88
N SER A 3 -22.20 -28.07 -8.84
CA SER A 3 -21.36 -27.87 -7.67
C SER A 3 -21.30 -26.39 -7.31
N HIS A 4 -21.70 -26.08 -6.08
CA HIS A 4 -21.36 -24.84 -5.41
C HIS A 4 -19.86 -24.91 -5.09
N THR A 5 -19.04 -24.12 -5.77
CA THR A 5 -17.62 -23.88 -5.47
C THR A 5 -17.21 -22.72 -6.38
N ALA A 6 -16.88 -21.52 -5.93
CA ALA A 6 -16.64 -21.01 -4.61
C ALA A 6 -17.57 -19.82 -4.38
N GLU A 7 -18.07 -19.67 -3.16
CA GLU A 7 -18.29 -18.31 -2.65
C GLU A 7 -16.94 -17.62 -2.77
N CYS A 8 -16.75 -16.86 -3.85
CA CYS A 8 -15.66 -15.92 -3.98
C CYS A 8 -15.94 -14.90 -2.88
N ILE A 9 -15.37 -15.16 -1.70
CA ILE A 9 -15.39 -14.23 -0.58
C ILE A 9 -14.87 -12.94 -1.21
N GLN A 10 -15.76 -11.97 -1.39
CA GLN A 10 -15.42 -10.65 -1.91
C GLN A 10 -14.62 -9.96 -0.82
N ILE A 11 -13.34 -10.31 -0.71
CA ILE A 11 -12.46 -9.70 0.26
C ILE A 11 -11.91 -8.43 -0.39
N ALA A 12 -12.26 -7.31 0.25
CA ALA A 12 -11.68 -5.97 0.18
C ALA A 12 -11.17 -5.54 -1.19
N HIS A 13 -11.89 -4.64 -1.86
CA HIS A 13 -11.32 -3.84 -2.95
C HIS A 13 -10.05 -3.14 -2.43
N PRO A 14 -8.83 -3.59 -2.80
CA PRO A 14 -7.63 -3.00 -2.28
C PRO A 14 -7.51 -1.59 -2.86
N GLN A 15 -7.17 -0.63 -2.03
CA GLN A 15 -7.07 0.78 -2.40
C GLN A 15 -5.71 1.10 -3.00
N PHE A 16 -4.65 0.38 -2.59
CA PHE A 16 -3.27 0.70 -2.97
C PHE A 16 -2.61 -0.39 -3.82
N HIS A 17 -3.29 -1.50 -4.06
CA HIS A 17 -2.81 -2.58 -4.91
C HIS A 17 -3.86 -3.04 -5.92
N LEU A 18 -3.40 -3.49 -7.08
CA LEU A 18 -4.22 -4.04 -8.14
C LEU A 18 -3.95 -5.54 -8.26
N LEU A 19 -5.00 -6.36 -8.27
CA LEU A 19 -4.87 -7.76 -8.62
C LEU A 19 -4.54 -7.88 -10.11
N ASN A 20 -3.43 -8.52 -10.43
CA ASN A 20 -2.97 -8.74 -11.80
C ASN A 20 -3.34 -10.16 -12.28
N GLU A 21 -3.21 -10.42 -13.58
CA GLU A 21 -3.55 -11.70 -14.21
C GLU A 21 -2.72 -12.89 -13.67
N ASP A 22 -1.56 -12.62 -13.09
CA ASP A 22 -0.70 -13.61 -12.43
C ASP A 22 -1.18 -14.03 -11.04
N GLY A 23 -2.31 -13.46 -10.57
CA GLY A 23 -2.89 -13.70 -9.25
C GLY A 23 -2.17 -12.96 -8.12
N LEU A 24 -1.23 -12.07 -8.43
CA LEU A 24 -0.50 -11.27 -7.44
C LEU A 24 -1.05 -9.85 -7.38
N TYR A 25 -0.90 -9.23 -6.22
CA TYR A 25 -1.28 -7.83 -5.99
C TYR A 25 -0.09 -6.92 -6.28
N HIS A 26 -0.20 -6.08 -7.30
CA HIS A 26 0.86 -5.14 -7.70
C HIS A 26 0.59 -3.75 -7.10
N PRO A 27 1.62 -3.07 -6.57
CA PRO A 27 1.45 -1.77 -5.94
C PRO A 27 1.08 -0.69 -6.97
N ILE A 28 0.16 0.20 -6.59
CA ILE A 28 -0.03 1.49 -7.27
C ILE A 28 1.05 2.44 -6.75
N ALA A 29 1.89 2.95 -7.65
CA ALA A 29 2.97 3.86 -7.27
C ALA A 29 2.43 5.29 -7.06
N PHE A 30 2.65 5.83 -5.87
CA PHE A 30 2.29 7.21 -5.54
C PHE A 30 3.54 8.08 -5.43
N LEU A 31 3.48 9.28 -6.02
CA LEU A 31 4.57 10.26 -5.95
C LEU A 31 4.69 10.88 -4.55
N PHE A 32 3.56 11.06 -3.87
CA PHE A 32 3.48 11.61 -2.52
C PHE A 32 2.74 10.64 -1.64
N VAL A 33 3.39 10.20 -0.57
CA VAL A 33 2.82 9.29 0.44
C VAL A 33 2.85 10.04 1.76
N SER A 34 1.69 10.24 2.38
CA SER A 34 1.65 10.74 3.75
C SER A 34 1.99 9.64 4.75
N GLU A 35 2.36 9.97 5.99
CA GLU A 35 2.62 8.96 7.03
C GLU A 35 1.42 8.02 7.20
N ARG A 36 0.21 8.59 7.31
CA ARG A 36 -1.02 7.79 7.40
C ARG A 36 -1.23 6.86 6.20
N MET A 37 -0.97 7.36 5.00
CA MET A 37 -1.10 6.54 3.80
C MET A 37 -0.05 5.43 3.75
N CYS A 38 1.15 5.66 4.28
CA CYS A 38 2.16 4.62 4.43
C CYS A 38 1.66 3.50 5.34
N ASP A 39 1.09 3.85 6.49
CA ASP A 39 0.50 2.88 7.43
C ASP A 39 -0.62 2.09 6.76
N ASP A 40 -1.55 2.79 6.10
CA ASP A 40 -2.68 2.16 5.38
C ASP A 40 -2.19 1.19 4.26
N ILE A 41 -1.11 1.54 3.55
CA ILE A 41 -0.50 0.66 2.53
C ILE A 41 0.11 -0.59 3.17
N LEU A 42 0.79 -0.46 4.30
CA LEU A 42 1.44 -1.58 4.99
C LEU A 42 0.41 -2.53 5.61
N ASP A 43 -0.64 -2.00 6.22
CA ASP A 43 -1.75 -2.78 6.76
C ASP A 43 -2.51 -3.53 5.64
N GLU A 44 -2.69 -2.89 4.48
CA GLU A 44 -3.27 -3.55 3.31
C GLU A 44 -2.37 -4.71 2.83
N ARG A 45 -1.04 -4.55 2.82
CA ARG A 45 -0.12 -5.64 2.42
C ARG A 45 -0.22 -6.86 3.31
N GLU A 46 -0.27 -6.67 4.63
CA GLU A 46 -0.45 -7.76 5.59
C GLU A 46 -1.78 -8.47 5.37
N THR A 47 -2.84 -7.68 5.15
CA THR A 47 -4.16 -8.22 4.81
C THR A 47 -4.07 -9.05 3.54
N LEU A 48 -3.53 -8.51 2.45
CA LEU A 48 -3.42 -9.22 1.17
C LEU A 48 -2.59 -10.51 1.26
N LEU A 49 -1.48 -10.50 2.00
CA LEU A 49 -0.69 -11.72 2.23
C LEU A 49 -1.51 -12.78 2.97
N SER A 50 -2.31 -12.41 3.96
CA SER A 50 -3.16 -13.36 4.71
C SER A 50 -4.22 -14.04 3.85
N LEU A 51 -4.62 -13.42 2.74
CA LEU A 51 -5.63 -13.94 1.80
C LEU A 51 -5.06 -14.87 0.75
N LEU A 52 -3.75 -14.76 0.46
CA LEU A 52 -3.11 -15.58 -0.54
C LEU A 52 -2.78 -16.98 0.00
N PRO A 53 -2.79 -18.01 -0.86
CA PRO A 53 -2.20 -19.30 -0.53
C PRO A 53 -0.74 -19.16 -0.13
N SER A 54 -0.29 -19.93 0.86
CA SER A 54 1.08 -19.88 1.39
C SER A 54 2.17 -20.05 0.31
N GLU A 55 1.89 -20.85 -0.73
CA GLU A 55 2.79 -21.06 -1.88
C GLU A 55 3.08 -19.76 -2.66
N GLN A 56 2.17 -18.79 -2.60
CA GLN A 56 2.29 -17.51 -3.30
C GLN A 56 2.92 -16.41 -2.43
N HIS A 57 3.06 -16.61 -1.12
CA HIS A 57 3.55 -15.59 -0.18
C HIS A 57 4.93 -15.07 -0.55
N LEU A 58 5.88 -15.96 -0.88
CA LEU A 58 7.24 -15.55 -1.27
C LEU A 58 7.23 -14.71 -2.56
N ARG A 59 6.38 -15.07 -3.53
CA ARG A 59 6.26 -14.33 -4.79
C ARG A 59 5.60 -12.98 -4.56
N GLN A 60 4.56 -12.92 -3.73
CA GLN A 60 3.88 -11.68 -3.37
C GLN A 60 4.81 -10.73 -2.60
N ALA A 61 5.56 -11.24 -1.63
CA ALA A 61 6.54 -10.45 -0.87
C ALA A 61 7.61 -9.84 -1.79
N ALA A 62 8.07 -10.59 -2.79
CA ALA A 62 9.00 -10.07 -3.80
C ALA A 62 8.39 -8.97 -4.69
N VAL A 63 7.08 -9.01 -4.96
CA VAL A 63 6.38 -7.93 -5.66
C VAL A 63 6.28 -6.69 -4.77
N PHE A 64 5.88 -6.85 -3.51
CA PHE A 64 5.81 -5.74 -2.54
C PHE A 64 7.16 -5.07 -2.31
N ALA A 65 8.25 -5.82 -2.30
CA ALA A 65 9.61 -5.30 -2.13
C ALA A 65 10.05 -4.34 -3.26
N ARG A 66 9.38 -4.33 -4.42
CA ARG A 66 9.71 -3.40 -5.53
C ARG A 66 9.30 -1.96 -5.26
N TYR A 67 8.42 -1.74 -4.29
CA TYR A 67 7.93 -0.42 -3.91
C TYR A 67 7.95 -0.30 -2.40
N ASP A 68 8.78 0.58 -1.87
CA ASP A 68 8.85 0.86 -0.44
C ASP A 68 8.09 2.16 -0.12
N PRO A 69 6.87 2.08 0.46
CA PRO A 69 6.11 3.27 0.80
C PRO A 69 6.78 4.12 1.89
N THR A 70 7.68 3.55 2.70
CA THR A 70 8.39 4.28 3.76
C THR A 70 9.40 5.26 3.16
N LEU A 71 10.06 4.90 2.06
CA LEU A 71 10.95 5.79 1.32
C LEU A 71 10.17 6.96 0.72
N SER A 72 9.01 6.69 0.10
CA SER A 72 8.15 7.73 -0.45
C SER A 72 7.63 8.68 0.63
N ALA A 73 7.24 8.14 1.79
CA ALA A 73 6.76 8.94 2.92
C ALA A 73 7.85 9.84 3.48
N GLN A 74 9.07 9.30 3.64
CA GLN A 74 10.22 10.06 4.11
C GLN A 74 10.60 11.16 3.12
N ALA A 75 10.64 10.86 1.81
CA ALA A 75 10.91 11.86 0.78
C ALA A 75 9.88 12.99 0.78
N PHE A 76 8.59 12.65 0.95
CA PHE A 76 7.54 13.67 1.04
C PHE A 76 7.69 14.54 2.30
N LYS A 77 8.00 13.93 3.45
CA LYS A 77 8.26 14.66 4.70
C LYS A 77 9.44 15.62 4.57
N ASP A 78 10.52 15.20 3.92
CA ASP A 78 11.69 16.04 3.71
C ASP A 78 11.41 17.19 2.74
N LEU A 79 10.60 16.95 1.71
CA LEU A 79 10.09 18.01 0.83
C LEU A 79 9.27 19.03 1.62
N LEU A 80 8.34 18.58 2.47
CA LEU A 80 7.54 19.49 3.30
C LEU A 80 8.42 20.33 4.24
N ARG A 81 9.45 19.74 4.85
CA ARG A 81 10.42 20.45 5.69
C ARG A 81 11.20 21.52 4.92
N LEU A 82 11.60 21.23 3.69
CA LEU A 82 12.28 22.20 2.82
C LEU A 82 11.43 23.46 2.60
N TYR A 83 10.11 23.30 2.51
CA TYR A 83 9.15 24.41 2.36
C TYR A 83 8.67 24.99 3.69
N GLY A 84 9.27 24.60 4.82
CA GLY A 84 9.00 25.18 6.13
C GLY A 84 7.79 24.60 6.85
N TYR A 85 7.37 23.37 6.54
CA TYR A 85 6.34 22.65 7.29
C TYR A 85 6.89 22.06 8.62
N PRO A 86 6.10 22.03 9.72
CA PRO A 86 4.78 22.67 9.86
C PRO A 86 4.94 24.16 9.73
N PHE A 87 4.08 24.78 8.91
CA PHE A 87 4.16 26.22 8.65
C PHE A 87 4.10 26.94 9.98
N VAL A 88 5.24 27.47 10.40
CA VAL A 88 5.28 28.28 11.61
C VAL A 88 4.52 29.54 11.23
N ASN A 89 3.30 29.69 11.75
CA ASN A 89 2.58 30.95 11.66
C ASN A 89 3.48 32.02 12.28
N ARG A 90 4.23 32.73 11.44
CA ARG A 90 4.79 34.02 11.80
C ARG A 90 3.61 34.98 11.79
N SER A 91 2.81 34.92 12.84
CA SER A 91 2.00 36.05 13.26
C SER A 91 3.01 37.14 13.63
N THR A 92 3.40 37.95 12.65
CA THR A 92 4.17 39.16 12.89
C THR A 92 3.24 40.17 13.55
N ASP A 93 3.62 40.59 14.75
CA ASP A 93 3.17 41.82 15.42
C ASP A 93 3.26 43.06 14.51
#